data_AF-A0AAV7SNN8-F1
#
_entry.id   AF-A0AAV7SNN8-F1
#
_cell.length_a   1.000
_cell.length_b   1.000
_cell.length_c   1.000
_cell.angle_alpha   90.00
_cell.angle_beta   90.00
_cell.angle_gamma   90.00
#
_symmetry.space_group_name_H-M   'P 1'
#
loop_
_entity.id
_entity.type
_entity.pdbx_description
1 polymer ?
#
loop_
_entity_poly.entity_id
_entity_poly.type
_entity_poly.pdbx_seq_one_letter_code
_entity_poly.pdbx_strand_id
1 'polypeptide(L)'
;MNEDYPLVTLFPVFNLIDLPADLQGSVTEKVWDLTGKEVGLIKGVGPVKVQIKPNAVFPQVPQYHMTQDVLIEVTQIIADFLRQGVLKEVLSSPCNSPIMGLRKPCGKVRIVQDLRKINKIVIKCCPVVPNPAVIMFQVPCDAEWFTVVDLSQAFFSIPLHEDSQFLFSFKFLDKVYSWCRIPQGFSESPSIFNQILKKDLEPLVLPFNSTLVQYIDDLLIASKTRDSCKYDTIALLNHLGKNGHKVSPKKLQYCQKEVKYLGHLIEKGSRRISKERITAVLQMNPPTTKRDVRMFLGMVGYCRQWIPNFSIISKPLIKLTGKEVKDEPYTITLTKEELESFLELKECMCRAPALGMPDYEKPFLLFCHERDACYLSVLTQVHGDANRPVAYFSATLDPVAAALPGCLRAVAAVGQSLSQCEGIVMGYPLTVLVPHSVEILLIRTKTQHMTNARLTKYETIILGSPNVILKRCTVLNPATLLPNENTEIKDGEEFEHDCLEVTELCTKPRPDIEDTQLKENWATKFHF
;
A
#
# COMPACT_ATOMS: atom_id res chain seq x y z
N MET A 1 38.54 40.95 -23.44
CA MET A 1 38.04 39.76 -24.16
C MET A 1 37.81 38.73 -23.07
N ASN A 2 36.72 38.80 -22.29
CA ASN A 2 35.35 38.43 -22.65
C ASN A 2 35.32 37.13 -23.43
N GLU A 3 35.26 35.99 -22.72
CA GLU A 3 34.56 34.80 -23.19
C GLU A 3 33.75 34.23 -22.03
N ASP A 4 32.49 33.99 -22.35
CA ASP A 4 31.33 33.89 -21.48
C ASP A 4 31.28 32.57 -20.71
N TYR A 5 31.08 32.66 -19.39
CA TYR A 5 30.53 31.56 -18.61
C TYR A 5 29.07 31.35 -19.04
N PRO A 6 28.63 30.11 -19.36
CA PRO A 6 27.24 29.88 -19.71
C PRO A 6 26.37 30.19 -18.49
N LEU A 7 25.44 31.13 -18.69
CA LEU A 7 24.38 31.52 -17.77
C LEU A 7 23.76 30.28 -17.14
N VAL A 8 23.92 30.17 -15.81
CA VAL A 8 23.12 29.29 -14.97
C VAL A 8 21.67 29.49 -15.35
N THR A 9 21.01 28.43 -15.80
CA THR A 9 19.57 28.41 -16.05
C THR A 9 18.87 28.72 -14.73
N LEU A 10 18.54 30.00 -14.52
CA LEU A 10 17.63 30.47 -13.48
C LEU A 10 16.25 29.92 -13.82
N PHE A 11 15.95 28.74 -13.29
CA PHE A 11 14.59 28.19 -13.32
C PHE A 11 13.64 29.15 -12.60
N PRO A 12 12.36 29.24 -13.02
CA PRO A 12 11.44 30.22 -12.50
C PRO A 12 11.22 29.97 -11.01
N VAL A 13 11.49 30.99 -10.20
CA VAL A 13 10.99 31.10 -8.82
C VAL A 13 9.46 31.06 -8.93
N PHE A 14 8.80 30.16 -8.20
CA PHE A 14 7.34 30.13 -8.20
C PHE A 14 6.86 31.41 -7.52
N ASN A 15 6.06 32.22 -8.22
CA ASN A 15 5.59 33.48 -7.66
C ASN A 15 4.28 33.24 -6.90
N LEU A 16 4.08 33.96 -5.80
CA LEU A 16 2.83 33.89 -5.02
C LEU A 16 1.58 34.26 -5.87
N ILE A 17 1.78 34.99 -6.96
CA ILE A 17 0.74 35.36 -7.94
C ILE A 17 0.22 34.14 -8.71
N ASP A 18 1.01 33.06 -8.81
CA ASP A 18 0.63 31.84 -9.50
C ASP A 18 -0.26 30.92 -8.63
N LEU A 19 -0.46 31.27 -7.34
CA LEU A 19 -1.40 30.56 -6.47
C LEU A 19 -2.85 30.89 -6.89
N PRO A 20 -3.80 29.96 -6.67
CA PRO A 20 -5.22 30.24 -6.83
C PRO A 20 -5.63 31.53 -6.09
N ALA A 21 -6.41 32.40 -6.73
CA ALA A 21 -6.81 33.70 -6.17
C ALA A 21 -7.45 33.57 -4.77
N ASP A 22 -8.17 32.47 -4.54
CA ASP A 22 -8.79 32.13 -3.26
C ASP A 22 -7.78 31.98 -2.10
N LEU A 23 -6.52 31.63 -2.38
CA LEU A 23 -5.45 31.46 -1.39
C LEU A 23 -4.62 32.73 -1.21
N GLN A 24 -4.63 33.62 -2.20
CA GLN A 24 -3.88 34.88 -2.15
C GLN A 24 -4.44 35.77 -1.03
N GLY A 25 -3.58 36.23 -0.12
CA GLY A 25 -3.94 37.08 1.03
C GLY A 25 -4.69 36.35 2.16
N SER A 26 -5.24 35.16 1.93
CA SER A 26 -5.94 34.36 2.95
C SER A 26 -5.05 33.34 3.65
N VAL A 27 -3.90 33.00 3.05
CA VAL A 27 -2.92 32.05 3.57
C VAL A 27 -1.61 32.75 3.89
N THR A 28 -0.99 32.40 5.02
CA THR A 28 0.33 32.89 5.40
C THR A 28 1.39 32.55 4.35
N GLU A 29 2.13 33.54 3.88
CA GLU A 29 3.20 33.34 2.88
C GLU A 29 4.30 32.40 3.39
N LYS A 30 4.46 32.30 4.71
CA LYS A 30 5.47 31.46 5.36
C LYS A 30 5.29 29.97 5.11
N VAL A 31 4.09 29.51 4.74
CA VAL A 31 3.84 28.08 4.50
C VAL A 31 4.47 27.59 3.19
N TRP A 32 4.68 28.48 2.22
CA TRP A 32 5.11 28.05 0.89
C TRP A 32 6.61 27.82 0.81
N ASP A 33 7.01 26.78 0.09
CA ASP A 33 8.38 26.58 -0.40
C ASP A 33 8.44 27.05 -1.86
N LEU A 34 8.82 28.33 -2.05
CA LEU A 34 8.80 28.97 -3.37
C LEU A 34 10.03 28.59 -4.23
N THR A 35 11.12 28.21 -3.57
CA THR A 35 12.39 27.86 -4.23
C THR A 35 12.54 26.36 -4.48
N GLY A 36 11.69 25.52 -3.88
CA GLY A 36 11.84 24.06 -3.89
C GLY A 36 12.98 23.54 -3.02
N LYS A 37 13.54 24.42 -2.17
CA LYS A 37 14.74 24.18 -1.34
C LYS A 37 14.53 24.65 0.10
N GLU A 38 13.43 25.31 0.41
CA GLU A 38 13.16 25.80 1.76
C GLU A 38 12.82 24.64 2.68
N VAL A 39 13.44 24.66 3.86
CA VAL A 39 13.21 23.69 4.90
C VAL A 39 12.45 24.35 6.04
N GLY A 40 11.35 23.72 6.45
CA GLY A 40 10.56 24.14 7.61
C GLY A 40 11.28 23.91 8.93
N LEU A 41 10.69 24.38 10.02
CA LEU A 41 11.13 24.06 11.38
C LEU A 41 9.88 23.93 12.26
N ILE A 42 9.57 22.70 12.65
CA ILE A 42 8.36 22.42 13.44
C ILE A 42 8.49 23.02 14.84
N LYS A 43 7.60 23.96 15.16
CA LYS A 43 7.56 24.68 16.44
C LYS A 43 6.74 23.86 17.44
N GLY A 44 7.42 23.17 18.37
CA GLY A 44 6.76 22.37 19.40
C GLY A 44 7.32 20.95 19.55
N VAL A 45 8.29 20.58 18.72
CA VAL A 45 8.96 19.28 18.77
C VAL A 45 10.36 19.44 19.33
N GLY A 46 10.64 18.74 20.43
CA GLY A 46 11.99 18.64 20.98
C GLY A 46 12.92 17.85 20.04
N PRO A 47 14.25 18.06 20.11
CA PRO A 47 15.20 17.32 19.29
C PRO A 47 15.08 15.81 19.48
N VAL A 48 14.96 15.08 18.38
CA VAL A 48 14.78 13.62 18.41
C VAL A 48 16.10 12.93 18.72
N LYS A 49 16.11 12.09 19.74
CA LYS A 49 17.27 11.27 20.13
C LYS A 49 17.15 9.86 19.55
N VAL A 50 18.20 9.40 18.87
CA VAL A 50 18.25 8.08 18.24
C VAL A 50 18.91 7.10 19.19
N GLN A 51 18.23 5.98 19.46
CA GLN A 51 18.75 4.92 20.30
C GLN A 51 19.47 3.86 19.45
N ILE A 52 20.66 3.47 19.90
CA ILE A 52 21.49 2.45 19.26
C ILE A 52 21.47 1.17 20.10
N LYS A 53 21.67 0.03 19.42
CA LYS A 53 21.81 -1.27 20.08
C LYS A 53 23.07 -1.28 20.96
N PRO A 54 23.05 -2.02 22.08
CA PRO A 54 24.24 -2.20 22.89
C PRO A 54 25.37 -2.83 22.05
N ASN A 55 26.61 -2.35 22.25
CA ASN A 55 27.81 -2.80 21.52
C ASN A 55 27.77 -2.62 19.99
N ALA A 56 26.99 -1.65 19.50
CA ALA A 56 26.97 -1.30 18.08
C ALA A 56 28.33 -0.79 17.59
N VAL A 57 28.83 -1.34 16.48
CA VAL A 57 30.02 -0.83 15.80
C VAL A 57 29.63 0.32 14.87
N PHE A 58 30.29 1.46 15.04
CA PHE A 58 30.06 2.64 14.23
C PHE A 58 30.61 2.47 12.80
N PRO A 59 29.83 2.74 11.75
CA PRO A 59 30.28 2.54 10.38
C PRO A 59 31.27 3.64 9.98
N GLN A 60 32.37 3.23 9.34
CA GLN A 60 33.35 4.14 8.72
C GLN A 60 33.54 3.72 7.26
N VAL A 61 32.56 4.04 6.43
CA VAL A 61 32.58 3.67 5.00
C VAL A 61 33.19 4.81 4.21
N PRO A 62 34.18 4.58 3.32
CA PRO A 62 34.80 5.64 2.53
C PRO A 62 33.79 6.31 1.59
N GLN A 63 34.03 7.58 1.29
CA GLN A 63 33.19 8.36 0.36
C GLN A 63 33.28 7.77 -1.05
N TYR A 64 32.13 7.66 -1.72
CA TYR A 64 32.07 7.19 -3.10
C TYR A 64 32.53 8.28 -4.07
N HIS A 65 33.15 7.84 -5.17
CA HIS A 65 33.51 8.71 -6.28
C HIS A 65 32.25 9.28 -6.94
N MET A 66 32.31 10.57 -7.28
CA MET A 66 31.26 11.26 -8.04
C MET A 66 31.88 11.92 -9.27
N THR A 67 31.09 12.06 -10.34
CA THR A 67 31.48 12.82 -11.52
C THR A 67 31.55 14.31 -11.19
N GLN A 68 32.38 15.05 -11.93
CA GLN A 68 32.63 16.47 -11.65
C GLN A 68 31.37 17.33 -11.69
N ASP A 69 30.48 17.11 -12.66
CA ASP A 69 29.20 17.83 -12.74
C ASP A 69 28.34 17.63 -11.49
N VAL A 70 28.31 16.40 -10.97
CA VAL A 70 27.55 16.04 -9.78
C VAL A 70 28.18 16.67 -8.54
N LEU A 71 29.52 16.73 -8.46
CA LEU A 71 30.21 17.40 -7.37
C LEU A 71 29.85 18.90 -7.27
N ILE A 72 29.76 19.60 -8.40
CA ILE A 72 29.39 21.02 -8.44
C ILE A 72 27.97 21.21 -7.90
N GLU A 73 27.01 20.43 -8.39
CA GLU A 73 25.61 20.49 -7.93
C GLU A 73 25.48 20.12 -6.43
N VAL A 74 26.17 19.06 -5.99
CA VAL A 74 26.16 18.62 -4.58
C VAL A 74 26.75 19.69 -3.67
N THR A 75 27.82 20.37 -4.11
CA THR A 75 28.44 21.47 -3.35
C THR A 75 27.45 22.61 -3.11
N GLN A 76 26.66 22.98 -4.12
CA GLN A 76 25.62 24.00 -3.99
C GLN A 76 24.52 23.57 -3.00
N ILE A 77 24.09 22.31 -3.06
CA ILE A 77 23.07 21.78 -2.15
C ILE A 77 23.58 21.76 -0.69
N ILE A 78 24.83 21.36 -0.47
CA ILE A 78 25.45 21.39 0.87
C ILE A 78 25.52 22.82 1.39
N ALA A 79 25.94 23.78 0.57
CA ALA A 79 25.98 25.19 0.95
C ALA A 79 24.59 25.73 1.35
N ASP A 80 23.55 25.36 0.59
CA ASP A 80 22.16 25.73 0.91
C ASP A 80 21.69 25.10 2.24
N PHE A 81 22.06 23.85 2.52
CA PHE A 81 21.73 23.19 3.79
C PHE A 81 22.51 23.75 4.99
N LEU A 82 23.76 24.17 4.80
CA LEU A 82 24.54 24.87 5.82
C LEU A 82 23.90 26.22 6.15
N ARG A 83 23.50 26.99 5.13
CA ARG A 83 22.82 28.29 5.31
C ARG A 83 21.52 28.16 6.10
N GLN A 84 20.78 27.07 5.91
CA GLN A 84 19.52 26.78 6.59
C GLN A 84 19.70 26.08 7.95
N GLY A 85 20.94 25.79 8.38
CA GLY A 85 21.22 25.07 9.63
C GLY A 85 20.75 23.62 9.64
N VAL A 86 20.54 23.02 8.46
CA VAL A 86 20.19 21.61 8.30
C VAL A 86 21.42 20.71 8.45
N LEU A 87 22.56 21.22 7.98
CA LEU A 87 23.88 20.63 8.16
C LEU A 87 24.74 21.50 9.07
N LYS A 88 25.73 20.88 9.70
CA LYS A 88 26.87 21.57 10.33
C LYS A 88 28.18 20.93 9.91
N GLU A 89 29.21 21.75 9.76
CA GLU A 89 30.60 21.28 9.61
C GLU A 89 31.11 20.84 10.99
N VAL A 90 31.77 19.68 11.05
CA VAL A 90 32.37 19.13 12.28
C VAL A 90 33.83 18.80 12.04
N LEU A 91 34.66 18.91 13.09
CA LEU A 91 36.09 18.61 12.98
C LEU A 91 36.35 17.12 12.71
N SER A 92 35.62 16.25 13.43
CA SER A 92 35.72 14.81 13.27
C SER A 92 34.44 14.13 13.74
N SER A 93 34.20 12.91 13.26
CA SER A 93 33.08 12.08 13.70
C SER A 93 33.51 10.61 13.75
N PRO A 94 33.04 9.83 14.75
CA PRO A 94 33.33 8.40 14.81
C PRO A 94 32.61 7.60 13.72
N CYS A 95 31.55 8.16 13.11
CA CYS A 95 30.81 7.56 12.01
C CYS A 95 31.11 8.29 10.69
N ASN A 96 31.13 7.53 9.59
CA ASN A 96 31.11 8.05 8.25
C ASN A 96 30.24 7.16 7.36
N SER A 97 29.17 7.72 6.81
CA SER A 97 28.32 7.06 5.80
C SER A 97 28.34 7.89 4.51
N PRO A 98 28.73 7.31 3.36
CA PRO A 98 28.95 8.06 2.13
C PRO A 98 27.65 8.64 1.57
N ILE A 99 27.79 9.76 0.86
CA ILE A 99 26.71 10.36 0.09
C ILE A 99 26.83 10.02 -1.39
N MET A 100 25.71 10.13 -2.12
CA MET A 100 25.59 9.94 -3.56
C MET A 100 24.73 11.07 -4.15
N GLY A 101 25.15 11.65 -5.27
CA GLY A 101 24.31 12.53 -6.07
C GLY A 101 23.54 11.72 -7.12
N LEU A 102 22.22 11.62 -6.99
CA LEU A 102 21.37 10.92 -7.96
C LEU A 102 20.58 11.94 -8.78
N ARG A 103 20.58 11.82 -10.10
CA ARG A 103 19.74 12.64 -10.97
C ARG A 103 18.28 12.19 -10.89
N LYS A 104 17.37 13.14 -10.63
CA LYS A 104 15.92 12.93 -10.78
C LYS A 104 15.55 12.90 -12.27
N PRO A 105 14.39 12.34 -12.64
CA PRO A 105 13.87 12.45 -14.01
C PRO A 105 13.75 13.91 -14.50
N CYS A 106 13.56 14.86 -13.58
CA CYS A 106 13.55 16.29 -13.88
C CYS A 106 14.95 16.93 -14.03
N GLY A 107 16.01 16.15 -14.17
CA GLY A 107 17.40 16.60 -14.32
C GLY A 107 18.13 16.98 -13.03
N LYS A 108 17.39 17.46 -12.01
CA LYS A 108 17.95 17.91 -10.72
C LYS A 108 18.69 16.79 -9.97
N VAL A 109 19.88 17.07 -9.42
CA VAL A 109 20.55 16.17 -8.49
C VAL A 109 19.90 16.20 -7.09
N ARG A 110 19.76 15.02 -6.47
CA ARG A 110 19.44 14.86 -5.05
C ARG A 110 20.60 14.20 -4.33
N ILE A 111 20.90 14.67 -3.12
CA ILE A 111 21.84 14.00 -2.21
C ILE A 111 21.10 12.85 -1.53
N VAL A 112 21.70 11.66 -1.56
CA VAL A 112 21.25 10.47 -0.83
C VAL A 112 22.42 9.94 -0.02
N GLN A 113 22.24 9.80 1.29
CA GLN A 113 23.24 9.19 2.16
C GLN A 113 22.96 7.68 2.30
N ASP A 114 23.99 6.85 2.17
CA ASP A 114 23.86 5.41 2.38
C ASP A 114 23.83 5.06 3.87
N LEU A 115 22.63 5.13 4.45
CA LEU A 115 22.39 4.84 5.86
C LEU A 115 22.12 3.36 6.14
N ARG A 116 22.38 2.43 5.19
CA ARG A 116 22.09 1.00 5.39
C ARG A 116 22.82 0.40 6.60
N LYS A 117 24.06 0.80 6.87
CA LYS A 117 24.80 0.33 8.05
C LYS A 117 24.27 0.93 9.36
N ILE A 118 23.91 2.22 9.34
CA ILE A 118 23.29 2.91 10.48
C ILE A 118 21.93 2.26 10.81
N ASN A 119 21.10 2.00 9.81
CA ASN A 119 19.78 1.37 9.98
C ASN A 119 19.84 -0.06 10.58
N LYS A 120 21.01 -0.73 10.56
CA LYS A 120 21.20 -2.04 11.21
C LYS A 120 21.49 -1.93 12.71
N ILE A 121 22.16 -0.86 13.13
CA ILE A 121 22.61 -0.66 14.51
C ILE A 121 21.59 0.11 15.36
N VAL A 122 20.67 0.84 14.74
CA VAL A 122 19.59 1.55 15.44
C VAL A 122 18.54 0.57 15.97
N ILE A 123 17.97 0.89 17.13
CA ILE A 123 16.80 0.21 17.68
C ILE A 123 15.57 0.72 16.92
N LYS A 124 14.89 -0.19 16.22
CA LYS A 124 13.69 0.15 15.45
C LYS A 124 12.49 0.23 16.37
N CYS A 125 11.69 1.27 16.20
CA CYS A 125 10.40 1.38 16.87
C CYS A 125 9.36 0.55 16.11
N CYS A 126 8.27 0.18 16.78
CA CYS A 126 7.13 -0.42 16.10
C CYS A 126 6.59 0.58 15.06
N PRO A 127 6.47 0.19 13.77
CA PRO A 127 5.99 1.11 12.76
C PRO A 127 4.50 1.41 13.01
N VAL A 128 4.17 2.68 13.22
CA VAL A 128 2.79 3.16 13.40
C VAL A 128 2.24 3.74 12.09
N VAL A 129 2.73 3.26 10.94
CA VAL A 129 2.24 3.72 9.63
C VAL A 129 1.11 2.79 9.19
N PRO A 130 -0.12 3.28 9.07
CA PRO A 130 -1.23 2.45 8.63
C PRO A 130 -1.03 2.03 7.17
N ASN A 131 -1.55 0.86 6.80
CA ASN A 131 -1.51 0.38 5.43
C ASN A 131 -2.16 1.43 4.48
N PRO A 132 -1.50 1.84 3.37
CA PRO A 132 -2.06 2.82 2.42
C PRO A 132 -3.48 2.49 1.97
N ALA A 133 -3.81 1.20 1.85
CA ALA A 133 -5.16 0.76 1.50
C ALA A 133 -6.18 1.17 2.57
N VAL A 134 -5.86 1.03 3.86
CA VAL A 134 -6.75 1.40 4.97
C VAL A 134 -6.93 2.91 5.04
N ILE A 135 -5.86 3.68 4.83
CA ILE A 135 -5.92 5.15 4.79
C ILE A 135 -6.82 5.64 3.66
N MET A 136 -6.76 4.99 2.49
CA MET A 136 -7.62 5.33 1.35
C MET A 136 -9.11 5.21 1.70
N PHE A 137 -9.49 4.23 2.51
CA PHE A 137 -10.89 3.99 2.90
C PHE A 137 -11.42 4.95 3.97
N GLN A 138 -10.58 5.84 4.51
CA GLN A 138 -11.04 6.95 5.36
C GLN A 138 -11.69 8.07 4.55
N VAL A 139 -11.46 8.12 3.23
CA VAL A 139 -12.07 9.13 2.36
C VAL A 139 -13.57 8.80 2.20
N PRO A 140 -14.48 9.72 2.53
CA PRO A 140 -15.91 9.48 2.41
C PRO A 140 -16.35 9.23 0.97
N CYS A 141 -17.29 8.31 0.78
CA CYS A 141 -17.81 7.98 -0.55
C CYS A 141 -18.61 9.13 -1.22
N ASP A 142 -19.11 10.08 -0.42
CA ASP A 142 -19.90 11.22 -0.87
C ASP A 142 -19.08 12.51 -1.05
N ALA A 143 -17.78 12.46 -0.77
CA ALA A 143 -16.85 13.55 -1.06
C ALA A 143 -16.76 13.78 -2.57
N GLU A 144 -16.83 15.04 -3.00
CA GLU A 144 -16.80 15.45 -4.41
C GLU A 144 -15.64 16.40 -4.71
N TRP A 145 -15.15 17.12 -3.71
CA TRP A 145 -14.09 18.12 -3.85
C TRP A 145 -12.91 17.76 -2.96
N PHE A 146 -11.73 17.79 -3.55
CA PHE A 146 -10.52 17.33 -2.90
C PHE A 146 -9.40 18.37 -3.01
N THR A 147 -8.59 18.46 -1.95
CA THR A 147 -7.31 19.16 -1.99
C THR A 147 -6.20 18.23 -1.53
N VAL A 148 -5.15 18.07 -2.34
CA VAL A 148 -3.94 17.33 -1.95
C VAL A 148 -2.80 18.31 -1.67
N VAL A 149 -2.21 18.19 -0.48
CA VAL A 149 -1.09 19.00 0.00
C VAL A 149 0.12 18.10 0.20
N ASP A 150 1.24 18.43 -0.47
CA ASP A 150 2.54 17.75 -0.33
C ASP A 150 3.47 18.63 0.51
N LEU A 151 3.98 18.07 1.61
CA LEU A 151 4.91 18.77 2.49
C LEU A 151 6.34 18.75 1.92
N SER A 152 6.87 19.93 1.65
CA SER A 152 8.24 20.10 1.14
C SER A 152 9.27 19.74 2.21
N GLN A 153 10.22 18.87 1.86
CA GLN A 153 11.40 18.56 2.67
C GLN A 153 11.06 18.16 4.13
N ALA A 154 9.92 17.48 4.29
CA ALA A 154 9.27 17.12 5.55
C ALA A 154 10.23 16.66 6.65
N PHE A 155 11.09 15.67 6.39
CA PHE A 155 11.97 15.12 7.44
C PHE A 155 12.99 16.13 7.98
N PHE A 156 13.47 17.04 7.13
CA PHE A 156 14.45 18.05 7.56
C PHE A 156 13.83 19.13 8.46
N SER A 157 12.50 19.16 8.60
CA SER A 157 11.83 20.07 9.53
C SER A 157 11.95 19.68 10.99
N ILE A 158 12.36 18.44 11.28
CA ILE A 158 12.48 17.91 12.64
C ILE A 158 13.93 18.06 13.15
N PRO A 159 14.15 18.72 14.30
CA PRO A 159 15.47 18.78 14.94
C PRO A 159 15.97 17.40 15.39
N LEU A 160 17.26 17.14 15.18
CA LEU A 160 17.95 15.95 15.69
C LEU A 160 18.78 16.33 16.92
N HIS A 161 18.67 15.54 17.98
CA HIS A 161 19.40 15.76 19.23
C HIS A 161 20.91 15.69 19.00
N GLU A 162 21.68 16.58 19.65
CA GLU A 162 23.13 16.72 19.45
C GLU A 162 23.90 15.41 19.62
N ASP A 163 23.59 14.65 20.68
CA ASP A 163 24.11 13.30 20.94
C ASP A 163 23.88 12.28 19.80
N SER A 164 22.98 12.54 18.87
CA SER A 164 22.66 11.62 17.78
C SER A 164 23.14 12.12 16.42
N GLN A 165 23.56 13.39 16.31
CA GLN A 165 23.98 13.98 15.04
C GLN A 165 25.19 13.26 14.46
N PHE A 166 26.13 12.84 15.32
CA PHE A 166 27.34 12.15 14.88
C PHE A 166 27.07 10.86 14.09
N LEU A 167 25.94 10.19 14.34
CA LEU A 167 25.58 8.94 13.66
C LEU A 167 25.39 9.13 12.15
N PHE A 168 24.99 10.33 11.74
CA PHE A 168 24.66 10.63 10.35
C PHE A 168 25.74 11.44 9.65
N SER A 169 26.97 11.44 10.16
CA SER A 169 28.06 12.20 9.55
C SER A 169 28.54 11.60 8.22
N PHE A 170 29.03 12.47 7.34
CA PHE A 170 29.62 12.09 6.05
C PHE A 170 30.78 13.00 5.67
N LYS A 171 31.69 12.48 4.85
CA LYS A 171 32.84 13.21 4.28
C LYS A 171 32.51 13.72 2.88
N PHE A 172 32.86 14.97 2.61
CA PHE A 172 32.75 15.57 1.28
C PHE A 172 33.82 16.65 1.08
N LEU A 173 34.61 16.53 0.00
CA LEU A 173 35.72 17.45 -0.34
C LEU A 173 36.61 17.76 0.88
N ASP A 174 37.14 16.71 1.52
CA ASP A 174 38.01 16.75 2.70
C ASP A 174 37.43 17.36 3.98
N LYS A 175 36.14 17.68 3.99
CA LYS A 175 35.41 18.14 5.17
C LYS A 175 34.46 17.08 5.70
N VAL A 176 34.17 17.14 6.99
CA VAL A 176 33.18 16.27 7.64
C VAL A 176 31.94 17.10 7.97
N TYR A 177 30.78 16.61 7.56
CA TYR A 177 29.49 17.24 7.84
C TYR A 177 28.61 16.30 8.65
N SER A 178 27.72 16.86 9.44
CA SER A 178 26.75 16.13 10.25
C SER A 178 25.37 16.79 10.15
N TRP A 179 24.31 15.97 10.15
CA TRP A 179 22.94 16.48 10.08
C TRP A 179 22.48 17.00 11.44
N CYS A 180 21.92 18.21 11.45
CA CYS A 180 21.24 18.80 12.60
C CYS A 180 19.74 18.46 12.62
N ARG A 181 19.24 17.85 11.54
CA ARG A 181 17.85 17.48 11.30
C ARG A 181 17.75 15.99 10.98
N ILE A 182 16.55 15.43 11.07
CA ILE A 182 16.36 14.03 10.70
C ILE A 182 16.67 13.84 9.20
N PRO A 183 17.63 12.98 8.82
CA PRO A 183 18.02 12.82 7.44
C PRO A 183 17.05 11.94 6.64
N GLN A 184 17.02 12.18 5.33
CA GLN A 184 16.39 11.27 4.38
C GLN A 184 17.19 9.95 4.28
N GLY A 185 16.50 8.80 4.25
CA GLY A 185 17.12 7.47 4.16
C GLY A 185 17.32 6.76 5.51
N PHE A 186 17.10 7.44 6.63
CA PHE A 186 17.03 6.82 7.95
C PHE A 186 15.70 6.06 8.09
N SER A 187 15.74 4.81 8.59
CA SER A 187 14.59 3.91 8.55
C SER A 187 13.40 4.39 9.39
N GLU A 188 13.65 5.12 10.47
CA GLU A 188 12.59 5.60 11.38
C GLU A 188 12.05 6.98 11.00
N SER A 189 12.69 7.71 10.06
CA SER A 189 12.26 9.06 9.67
C SER A 189 10.77 9.13 9.30
N PRO A 190 10.21 8.20 8.50
CA PRO A 190 8.80 8.24 8.15
C PRO A 190 7.87 8.04 9.36
N SER A 191 8.20 7.09 10.25
CA SER A 191 7.42 6.81 11.45
C SER A 191 7.42 7.98 12.43
N ILE A 192 8.60 8.55 12.68
CA ILE A 192 8.78 9.70 13.57
C ILE A 192 8.02 10.91 13.02
N PHE A 193 8.17 11.21 11.73
CA PHE A 193 7.48 12.32 11.09
C PHE A 193 5.96 12.13 11.12
N ASN A 194 5.46 10.94 10.81
CA ASN A 194 4.03 10.64 10.82
C ASN A 194 3.40 10.88 12.21
N GLN A 195 4.07 10.46 13.28
CA GLN A 195 3.60 10.67 14.65
C GLN A 195 3.60 12.14 15.04
N ILE A 196 4.67 12.87 14.72
CA ILE A 196 4.78 14.31 14.97
C ILE A 196 3.69 15.07 14.24
N LEU A 197 3.53 14.82 12.93
CA LEU A 197 2.53 15.49 12.13
C LEU A 197 1.11 15.16 12.61
N LYS A 198 0.84 13.90 12.99
CA LYS A 198 -0.46 13.51 13.55
C LYS A 198 -0.77 14.32 14.80
N LYS A 199 0.17 14.41 15.75
CA LYS A 199 0.02 15.19 16.98
C LYS A 199 -0.11 16.69 16.70
N ASP A 200 0.58 17.20 15.69
CA ASP A 200 0.50 18.60 15.28
C ASP A 200 -0.86 18.94 14.64
N LEU A 201 -1.49 17.98 13.96
CA LEU A 201 -2.80 18.11 13.33
C LEU A 201 -3.97 17.84 14.28
N GLU A 202 -3.79 17.15 15.42
CA GLU A 202 -4.83 16.93 16.43
C GLU A 202 -5.60 18.20 16.87
N PRO A 203 -4.96 19.36 17.14
CA PRO A 203 -5.66 20.58 17.51
C PRO A 203 -6.28 21.34 16.32
N LEU A 204 -6.11 20.87 15.08
CA LEU A 204 -6.65 21.53 13.90
C LEU A 204 -8.18 21.39 13.88
N VAL A 205 -8.88 22.52 13.89
CA VAL A 205 -10.33 22.56 13.68
C VAL A 205 -10.59 22.97 12.24
N LEU A 206 -11.27 22.09 11.50
CA LEU A 206 -11.74 22.37 10.15
C LEU A 206 -13.13 23.02 10.22
N PRO A 207 -13.29 24.29 9.80
CA PRO A 207 -14.54 25.03 9.97
C PRO A 207 -15.78 24.37 9.35
N PHE A 208 -15.61 23.57 8.30
CA PHE A 208 -16.71 22.87 7.62
C PHE A 208 -16.68 21.35 7.80
N ASN A 209 -15.90 20.84 8.76
CA ASN A 209 -15.82 19.42 9.11
C ASN A 209 -15.49 18.50 7.92
N SER A 210 -14.69 18.95 6.96
CA SER A 210 -14.17 18.06 5.92
C SER A 210 -13.30 16.95 6.52
N THR A 211 -13.17 15.84 5.80
CA THR A 211 -12.30 14.75 6.25
C THR A 211 -10.86 15.04 5.87
N LEU A 212 -9.96 15.07 6.86
CA LEU A 212 -8.52 15.13 6.65
C LEU A 212 -7.93 13.72 6.72
N VAL A 213 -7.34 13.29 5.62
CA VAL A 213 -6.66 12.00 5.50
C VAL A 213 -5.16 12.25 5.41
N GLN A 214 -4.40 11.65 6.32
CA GLN A 214 -2.94 11.81 6.42
C GLN A 214 -2.22 10.51 6.06
N TYR A 215 -1.18 10.62 5.24
CA TYR A 215 -0.20 9.55 5.03
C TYR A 215 1.22 10.11 4.97
N ILE A 216 1.96 10.00 6.08
CA ILE A 216 3.33 10.51 6.22
C ILE A 216 3.38 12.01 5.89
N ASP A 217 3.81 12.40 4.68
CA ASP A 217 3.98 13.77 4.18
C ASP A 217 2.91 14.21 3.18
N ASP A 218 2.04 13.29 2.74
CA ASP A 218 0.91 13.57 1.88
C ASP A 218 -0.36 13.78 2.72
N LEU A 219 -1.03 14.91 2.52
CA LEU A 219 -2.31 15.25 3.16
C LEU A 219 -3.40 15.39 2.10
N LEU A 220 -4.60 14.91 2.41
CA LEU A 220 -5.79 15.01 1.57
C LEU A 220 -6.95 15.57 2.39
N ILE A 221 -7.54 16.67 1.92
CA ILE A 221 -8.84 17.14 2.37
C ILE A 221 -9.90 16.62 1.41
N ALA A 222 -10.93 15.98 1.93
CA ALA A 222 -12.08 15.48 1.19
C ALA A 222 -13.37 16.13 1.70
N SER A 223 -14.12 16.77 0.81
CA SER A 223 -15.30 17.58 1.15
C SER A 223 -16.45 17.35 0.17
N LYS A 224 -17.69 17.59 0.63
CA LYS A 224 -18.89 17.50 -0.22
C LYS A 224 -19.05 18.68 -1.17
N THR A 225 -18.64 19.89 -0.75
CA THR A 225 -18.79 21.13 -1.54
C THR A 225 -17.45 21.82 -1.78
N ARG A 226 -17.38 22.61 -2.86
CA ARG A 226 -16.19 23.39 -3.20
C ARG A 226 -15.82 24.38 -2.09
N ASP A 227 -16.82 25.05 -1.53
CA ASP A 227 -16.59 26.07 -0.49
C ASP A 227 -16.07 25.45 0.81
N SER A 228 -16.66 24.33 1.25
CA SER A 228 -16.11 23.57 2.40
C SER A 228 -14.66 23.18 2.17
N CYS A 229 -14.32 22.68 0.96
CA CYS A 229 -12.95 22.29 0.61
C CYS A 229 -12.01 23.50 0.67
N LYS A 230 -12.43 24.63 0.11
CA LYS A 230 -11.66 25.88 0.09
C LYS A 230 -11.33 26.38 1.49
N TYR A 231 -12.33 26.56 2.35
CA TYR A 231 -12.13 27.15 3.67
C TYR A 231 -11.36 26.20 4.61
N ASP A 232 -11.62 24.89 4.53
CA ASP A 232 -10.87 23.90 5.31
C ASP A 232 -9.42 23.79 4.83
N THR A 233 -9.16 23.95 3.52
CA THR A 233 -7.80 24.05 2.98
C THR A 233 -7.08 25.27 3.52
N ILE A 234 -7.73 26.44 3.56
CA ILE A 234 -7.12 27.67 4.09
C ILE A 234 -6.79 27.49 5.58
N ALA A 235 -7.68 26.87 6.36
CA ALA A 235 -7.43 26.55 7.76
C ALA A 235 -6.20 25.62 7.92
N LEU A 236 -6.13 24.54 7.14
CA LEU A 236 -5.01 23.62 7.14
C LEU A 236 -3.68 24.32 6.79
N LEU A 237 -3.64 25.08 5.70
CA LEU A 237 -2.41 25.75 5.26
C LEU A 237 -1.92 26.79 6.27
N ASN A 238 -2.83 27.55 6.88
CA ASN A 238 -2.48 28.51 7.93
C ASN A 238 -1.96 27.82 9.19
N HIS A 239 -2.55 26.69 9.58
CA HIS A 239 -2.08 25.87 10.69
C HIS A 239 -0.67 25.31 10.44
N LEU A 240 -0.46 24.72 9.27
CA LEU A 240 0.85 24.22 8.83
C LEU A 240 1.92 25.32 8.86
N GLY A 241 1.61 26.50 8.31
CA GLY A 241 2.53 27.64 8.30
C GLY A 241 2.82 28.20 9.70
N LYS A 242 1.83 28.22 10.59
CA LYS A 242 2.00 28.63 12.00
C LYS A 242 3.00 27.72 12.71
N ASN A 243 2.84 26.41 12.52
CA ASN A 243 3.69 25.38 13.13
C ASN A 243 5.02 25.18 12.43
N GLY A 244 5.26 25.85 11.29
CA GLY A 244 6.56 25.90 10.63
C GLY A 244 6.79 24.80 9.60
N HIS A 245 5.74 24.13 9.15
CA HIS A 245 5.79 23.25 7.98
C HIS A 245 5.90 24.05 6.69
N LYS A 246 6.41 23.39 5.65
CA LYS A 246 6.53 23.94 4.30
C LYS A 246 5.75 23.10 3.31
N VAL A 247 5.07 23.73 2.37
CA VAL A 247 4.21 23.11 1.37
C VAL A 247 4.75 23.42 -0.02
N SER A 248 4.75 22.41 -0.90
CA SER A 248 5.13 22.59 -2.30
C SER A 248 3.97 23.18 -3.11
N PRO A 249 4.04 24.46 -3.54
CA PRO A 249 2.95 25.07 -4.31
C PRO A 249 2.77 24.38 -5.68
N LYS A 250 3.86 23.91 -6.29
CA LYS A 250 3.83 23.23 -7.59
C LYS A 250 3.09 21.88 -7.56
N LYS A 251 3.06 21.20 -6.42
CA LYS A 251 2.40 19.90 -6.27
C LYS A 251 1.01 20.00 -5.65
N LEU A 252 0.61 21.19 -5.21
CA LEU A 252 -0.70 21.43 -4.64
C LEU A 252 -1.78 21.14 -5.69
N GLN A 253 -2.69 20.21 -5.37
CA GLN A 253 -3.89 19.99 -6.17
C GLN A 253 -5.05 20.63 -5.41
N TYR A 254 -5.41 21.87 -5.76
CA TYR A 254 -6.35 22.69 -4.98
C TYR A 254 -7.80 22.57 -5.46
N CYS A 255 -8.72 22.19 -4.56
CA CYS A 255 -10.17 22.15 -4.78
C CYS A 255 -10.57 21.56 -6.14
N GLN A 256 -10.11 20.35 -6.44
CA GLN A 256 -10.39 19.64 -7.68
C GLN A 256 -11.40 18.50 -7.45
N LYS A 257 -12.15 18.13 -8.50
CA LYS A 257 -13.07 16.98 -8.44
C LYS A 257 -12.37 15.63 -8.59
N GLU A 258 -11.21 15.64 -9.22
CA GLU A 258 -10.37 14.47 -9.45
C GLU A 258 -8.95 14.82 -8.99
N VAL A 259 -8.36 14.01 -8.12
CA VAL A 259 -7.00 14.22 -7.61
C VAL A 259 -6.19 12.94 -7.58
N LYS A 260 -4.86 13.08 -7.69
CA LYS A 260 -3.92 11.98 -7.50
C LYS A 260 -3.43 11.96 -6.06
N TYR A 261 -3.69 10.87 -5.34
CA TYR A 261 -3.27 10.68 -3.95
C TYR A 261 -2.76 9.24 -3.75
N LEU A 262 -1.59 9.08 -3.13
CA LEU A 262 -0.92 7.79 -2.92
C LEU A 262 -0.81 6.91 -4.18
N GLY A 263 -0.66 7.53 -5.36
CA GLY A 263 -0.55 6.81 -6.63
C GLY A 263 -1.87 6.35 -7.25
N HIS A 264 -3.00 6.65 -6.61
CA HIS A 264 -4.35 6.41 -7.10
C HIS A 264 -5.00 7.71 -7.55
N LEU A 265 -5.93 7.61 -8.50
CA LEU A 265 -6.79 8.70 -8.93
C LEU A 265 -8.09 8.60 -8.13
N ILE A 266 -8.43 9.64 -7.38
CA ILE A 266 -9.63 9.71 -6.54
C ILE A 266 -10.60 10.67 -7.19
N GLU A 267 -11.87 10.26 -7.26
CA GLU A 267 -13.00 11.06 -7.68
C GLU A 267 -14.21 10.73 -6.77
N LYS A 268 -15.36 11.36 -7.03
CA LYS A 268 -16.58 11.14 -6.23
C LYS A 268 -16.98 9.66 -6.18
N GLY A 269 -16.84 9.05 -5.01
CA GLY A 269 -17.28 7.68 -4.73
C GLY A 269 -16.47 6.58 -5.42
N SER A 270 -15.34 6.90 -6.06
CA SER A 270 -14.49 5.90 -6.73
C SER A 270 -13.01 6.23 -6.74
N ARG A 271 -12.21 5.18 -6.94
CA ARG A 271 -10.76 5.24 -7.10
C ARG A 271 -10.29 4.41 -8.28
N ARG A 272 -9.31 4.92 -9.03
CA ARG A 272 -8.74 4.30 -10.23
C ARG A 272 -7.22 4.23 -10.14
N ILE A 273 -6.62 3.38 -10.97
CA ILE A 273 -5.18 3.35 -11.17
C ILE A 273 -4.79 4.58 -12.01
N SER A 274 -3.69 5.25 -11.64
CA SER A 274 -3.18 6.39 -12.42
C SER A 274 -2.73 5.97 -13.83
N LYS A 275 -3.02 6.80 -14.83
CA LYS A 275 -2.68 6.53 -16.24
C LYS A 275 -1.18 6.33 -16.43
N GLU A 276 -0.35 7.13 -15.77
CA GLU A 276 1.12 6.99 -15.84
C GLU A 276 1.59 5.60 -15.40
N ARG A 277 0.93 5.00 -14.39
CA ARG A 277 1.28 3.66 -13.91
C ARG A 277 0.85 2.58 -14.90
N ILE A 278 -0.34 2.72 -15.48
CA ILE A 278 -0.81 1.82 -16.56
C ILE A 278 0.16 1.90 -17.74
N THR A 279 0.51 3.11 -18.20
CA THR A 279 1.47 3.31 -19.29
C THR A 279 2.83 2.72 -18.97
N ALA A 280 3.35 2.91 -17.76
CA ALA A 280 4.63 2.34 -17.35
C ALA A 280 4.64 0.81 -17.43
N VAL A 281 3.58 0.14 -16.96
CA VAL A 281 3.44 -1.32 -17.05
C VAL A 281 3.28 -1.79 -18.50
N LEU A 282 2.54 -1.04 -19.32
CA LEU A 282 2.34 -1.35 -20.74
C LEU A 282 3.62 -1.26 -21.57
N GLN A 283 4.51 -0.34 -21.24
CA GLN A 283 5.79 -0.15 -21.93
C GLN A 283 6.85 -1.16 -21.51
N MET A 284 6.60 -1.99 -20.49
CA MET A 284 7.55 -3.03 -20.10
C MET A 284 7.65 -4.12 -21.17
N ASN A 285 8.88 -4.42 -21.55
CA ASN A 285 9.22 -5.57 -22.38
C ASN A 285 9.06 -6.87 -21.56
N PRO A 286 8.87 -8.02 -22.22
CA PRO A 286 8.88 -9.31 -21.55
C PRO A 286 10.16 -9.48 -20.70
N PRO A 287 10.03 -9.89 -19.42
CA PRO A 287 11.17 -9.99 -18.53
C PRO A 287 12.16 -11.05 -19.01
N THR A 288 13.44 -10.70 -19.07
CA THR A 288 14.53 -11.60 -19.47
C THR A 288 15.37 -12.05 -18.27
N THR A 289 15.16 -11.50 -17.08
CA THR A 289 15.88 -11.89 -15.85
C THR A 289 14.94 -12.07 -14.67
N LYS A 290 15.36 -12.82 -13.63
CA LYS A 290 14.59 -12.95 -12.36
C LYS A 290 14.32 -11.60 -11.71
N ARG A 291 15.24 -10.65 -11.87
CA ARG A 291 15.09 -9.29 -11.35
C ARG A 291 13.96 -8.56 -12.07
N ASP A 292 13.85 -8.72 -13.38
CA ASP A 292 12.79 -8.10 -14.18
C ASP A 292 11.43 -8.71 -13.83
N VAL A 293 11.36 -10.04 -13.65
CA VAL A 293 10.13 -10.71 -13.19
C VAL A 293 9.70 -10.16 -11.83
N ARG A 294 10.61 -10.06 -10.86
CA ARG A 294 10.32 -9.50 -9.53
C ARG A 294 9.90 -8.04 -9.60
N MET A 295 10.53 -7.25 -10.48
CA MET A 295 10.18 -5.84 -10.71
C MET A 295 8.78 -5.71 -11.29
N PHE A 296 8.45 -6.48 -12.34
CA PHE A 296 7.13 -6.50 -12.96
C PHE A 296 6.04 -6.92 -11.97
N LEU A 297 6.23 -8.06 -11.28
CA LEU A 297 5.29 -8.54 -10.27
C LEU A 297 5.13 -7.56 -9.11
N GLY A 298 6.18 -6.84 -8.72
CA GLY A 298 6.10 -5.78 -7.72
C GLY A 298 5.25 -4.59 -8.18
N MET A 299 5.39 -4.17 -9.44
CA MET A 299 4.62 -3.06 -10.02
C MET A 299 3.13 -3.41 -10.17
N VAL A 300 2.82 -4.59 -10.74
CA VAL A 300 1.44 -5.04 -10.92
C VAL A 300 0.81 -5.46 -9.59
N GLY A 301 1.59 -6.08 -8.69
CA GLY A 301 1.13 -6.52 -7.37
C GLY A 301 0.66 -5.38 -6.47
N TYR A 302 1.17 -4.16 -6.67
CA TYR A 302 0.63 -2.95 -6.02
C TYR A 302 -0.83 -2.68 -6.42
N CYS A 303 -1.21 -3.05 -7.64
CA CYS A 303 -2.55 -2.84 -8.21
C CYS A 303 -3.43 -4.09 -8.12
N ARG A 304 -3.02 -5.12 -7.36
CA ARG A 304 -3.75 -6.39 -7.26
C ARG A 304 -5.23 -6.25 -6.86
N GLN A 305 -5.57 -5.20 -6.12
CA GLN A 305 -6.96 -4.92 -5.70
C GLN A 305 -7.91 -4.61 -6.87
N TRP A 306 -7.38 -4.31 -8.06
CA TRP A 306 -8.15 -4.05 -9.28
C TRP A 306 -8.20 -5.24 -10.23
N ILE A 307 -7.40 -6.28 -9.98
CA ILE A 307 -7.22 -7.39 -10.91
C ILE A 307 -7.97 -8.61 -10.38
N PRO A 308 -9.07 -9.04 -11.03
CA PRO A 308 -9.70 -10.30 -10.69
C PRO A 308 -8.71 -11.45 -10.96
N ASN A 309 -8.76 -12.50 -10.14
CA ASN A 309 -7.93 -13.70 -10.33
C ASN A 309 -6.41 -13.46 -10.34
N PHE A 310 -5.92 -12.35 -9.77
CA PHE A 310 -4.51 -11.98 -9.81
C PHE A 310 -3.55 -13.12 -9.45
N SER A 311 -3.87 -13.90 -8.41
CA SER A 311 -3.01 -14.99 -7.94
C SER A 311 -2.98 -16.21 -8.83
N ILE A 312 -4.00 -16.42 -9.67
CA ILE A 312 -4.01 -17.48 -10.68
C ILE A 312 -3.16 -17.02 -11.87
N ILE A 313 -3.42 -15.82 -12.38
CA ILE A 313 -2.72 -15.25 -13.54
C ILE A 313 -1.22 -15.05 -13.23
N SER A 314 -0.87 -14.60 -12.02
CA SER A 314 0.53 -14.38 -11.65
C SER A 314 1.27 -15.66 -11.23
N LYS A 315 0.58 -16.80 -11.03
CA LYS A 315 1.15 -18.05 -10.52
C LYS A 315 2.35 -18.54 -11.36
N PRO A 316 2.29 -18.56 -12.71
CA PRO A 316 3.42 -19.02 -13.53
C PRO A 316 4.65 -18.12 -13.37
N LEU A 317 4.45 -16.79 -13.36
CA LEU A 317 5.52 -15.82 -13.16
C LEU A 317 6.13 -15.86 -11.76
N ILE A 318 5.32 -16.13 -10.73
CA ILE A 318 5.84 -16.25 -9.35
C ILE A 318 6.77 -17.45 -9.23
N LYS A 319 6.52 -18.58 -9.92
CA LYS A 319 7.40 -19.76 -9.91
C LYS A 319 8.82 -19.41 -10.39
N LEU A 320 8.96 -18.50 -11.34
CA LEU A 320 10.26 -18.02 -11.85
C LEU A 320 11.07 -17.23 -10.81
N THR A 321 10.41 -16.69 -9.76
CA THR A 321 11.08 -15.88 -8.73
C THR A 321 11.78 -16.68 -7.63
N GLY A 322 11.73 -18.02 -7.69
CA GLY A 322 12.33 -18.95 -6.73
C GLY A 322 13.81 -18.71 -6.43
N LYS A 323 14.32 -19.35 -5.37
CA LYS A 323 15.69 -19.17 -4.87
C LYS A 323 16.70 -19.32 -6.02
N GLU A 324 17.67 -18.41 -6.07
CA GLU A 324 18.79 -18.50 -7.00
C GLU A 324 19.59 -19.78 -6.70
N VAL A 325 19.46 -20.77 -7.57
CA VAL A 325 20.41 -21.88 -7.61
C VAL A 325 21.69 -21.34 -8.27
N LYS A 326 22.85 -21.69 -7.71
CA LYS A 326 24.17 -21.17 -8.16
C LYS A 326 24.48 -21.43 -9.65
N ASP A 327 23.71 -22.31 -10.29
CA ASP A 327 23.90 -22.76 -11.67
C ASP A 327 22.75 -22.35 -12.62
N GLU A 328 21.82 -21.49 -12.20
CA GLU A 328 20.76 -21.02 -13.10
C GLU A 328 21.27 -19.94 -14.08
N PRO A 329 20.90 -20.02 -15.38
CA PRO A 329 21.24 -18.99 -16.34
C PRO A 329 20.67 -17.64 -15.89
N TYR A 330 21.49 -16.58 -15.99
CA TYR A 330 21.08 -15.20 -15.67
C TYR A 330 19.88 -14.74 -16.51
N THR A 331 19.73 -15.33 -17.70
CA THR A 331 18.67 -15.03 -18.67
C THR A 331 17.58 -16.09 -18.61
N ILE A 332 16.34 -15.65 -18.41
CA ILE A 332 15.11 -16.44 -18.47
C ILE A 332 14.53 -16.33 -19.88
N THR A 333 14.13 -17.47 -20.44
CA THR A 333 13.26 -17.53 -21.62
C THR A 333 11.87 -17.91 -21.13
N LEU A 334 10.89 -17.03 -21.35
CA LEU A 334 9.52 -17.30 -20.93
C LEU A 334 8.92 -18.43 -21.77
N THR A 335 8.26 -19.37 -21.09
CA THR A 335 7.39 -20.35 -21.75
C THR A 335 6.14 -19.66 -22.31
N LYS A 336 5.36 -20.38 -23.13
CA LYS A 336 4.09 -19.87 -23.66
C LYS A 336 3.13 -19.47 -22.53
N GLU A 337 3.01 -20.29 -21.49
CA GLU A 337 2.15 -20.04 -20.32
C GLU A 337 2.57 -18.78 -19.55
N GLU A 338 3.88 -18.59 -19.35
CA GLU A 338 4.43 -17.42 -18.66
C GLU A 338 4.28 -16.13 -19.48
N LEU A 339 4.44 -16.21 -20.80
CA LEU A 339 4.23 -15.08 -21.70
C LEU A 339 2.75 -14.69 -21.75
N GLU A 340 1.83 -15.66 -21.82
CA GLU A 340 0.39 -15.42 -21.74
C GLU A 340 0.02 -14.75 -20.41
N SER A 341 0.54 -15.26 -19.29
CA SER A 341 0.36 -14.65 -17.96
C SER A 341 0.85 -13.20 -17.90
N PHE A 342 2.01 -12.91 -18.52
CA PHE A 342 2.56 -11.56 -18.59
C PHE A 342 1.66 -10.62 -19.40
N LEU A 343 1.17 -11.06 -20.55
CA LEU A 343 0.29 -10.28 -21.42
C LEU A 343 -1.09 -10.08 -20.78
N GLU A 344 -1.65 -11.11 -20.15
CA GLU A 344 -2.94 -11.04 -19.45
C GLU A 344 -2.90 -10.04 -18.29
N LEU A 345 -1.83 -10.04 -17.48
CA LEU A 345 -1.66 -9.03 -16.42
C LEU A 345 -1.59 -7.60 -16.98
N LYS A 346 -0.96 -7.39 -18.13
CA LYS A 346 -0.92 -6.08 -18.79
C LYS A 346 -2.31 -5.67 -19.28
N GLU A 347 -3.07 -6.61 -19.82
CA GLU A 347 -4.45 -6.36 -20.27
C GLU A 347 -5.40 -6.07 -19.09
N CYS A 348 -5.30 -6.82 -17.99
CA CYS A 348 -6.07 -6.56 -16.77
C CYS A 348 -5.80 -5.15 -16.22
N MET A 349 -4.56 -4.66 -16.30
CA MET A 349 -4.22 -3.30 -15.88
C MET A 349 -4.90 -2.23 -16.75
N CYS A 350 -5.13 -2.49 -18.05
CA CYS A 350 -5.88 -1.59 -18.94
C CYS A 350 -7.38 -1.63 -18.67
N ARG A 351 -7.90 -2.83 -18.45
CA ARG A 351 -9.33 -3.08 -18.21
C ARG A 351 -9.75 -2.87 -16.75
N ALA A 352 -8.80 -2.47 -15.89
CA ALA A 352 -9.02 -2.27 -14.47
C ALA A 352 -10.21 -1.32 -14.24
N PRO A 353 -11.29 -1.78 -13.58
CA PRO A 353 -12.48 -0.96 -13.39
C PRO A 353 -12.22 0.14 -12.35
N ALA A 354 -13.10 1.14 -12.30
CA ALA A 354 -13.16 2.02 -11.15
C ALA A 354 -13.67 1.23 -9.94
N LEU A 355 -12.91 1.26 -8.84
CA LEU A 355 -13.35 0.64 -7.59
C LEU A 355 -14.13 1.68 -6.77
N GLY A 356 -15.22 1.25 -6.14
CA GLY A 356 -16.01 2.08 -5.24
C GLY A 356 -15.25 2.42 -3.96
N MET A 357 -15.50 3.61 -3.45
CA MET A 357 -15.17 3.95 -2.06
C MET A 357 -16.22 3.34 -1.13
N PRO A 358 -15.83 2.80 0.03
CA PRO A 358 -16.76 2.15 0.94
C PRO A 358 -17.78 3.14 1.49
N ASP A 359 -19.04 2.74 1.43
CA ASP A 359 -20.17 3.43 2.04
C ASP A 359 -20.61 2.66 3.28
N TYR A 360 -20.19 3.12 4.46
CA TYR A 360 -20.43 2.41 5.72
C TYR A 360 -21.90 2.43 6.16
N GLU A 361 -22.78 3.17 5.48
CA GLU A 361 -24.23 3.12 5.69
C GLU A 361 -24.88 1.93 4.96
N LYS A 362 -24.16 1.28 4.04
CA LYS A 362 -24.64 0.16 3.24
C LYS A 362 -23.96 -1.16 3.64
N PRO A 363 -24.68 -2.29 3.59
CA PRO A 363 -24.07 -3.58 3.85
C PRO A 363 -23.04 -3.94 2.76
N PHE A 364 -22.00 -4.65 3.16
CA PHE A 364 -21.03 -5.22 2.26
C PHE A 364 -21.48 -6.59 1.76
N LEU A 365 -21.12 -6.92 0.52
CA LEU A 365 -21.27 -8.25 -0.06
C LEU A 365 -19.88 -8.76 -0.47
N LEU A 366 -19.48 -9.91 0.07
CA LEU A 366 -18.23 -10.57 -0.29
C LEU A 366 -18.53 -11.86 -1.03
N PHE A 367 -18.21 -11.90 -2.32
CA PHE A 367 -18.30 -13.12 -3.11
C PHE A 367 -16.98 -13.87 -2.99
N CYS A 368 -17.05 -15.15 -2.63
CA CYS A 368 -15.90 -16.01 -2.40
C CYS A 368 -15.96 -17.26 -3.28
N HIS A 369 -14.84 -17.57 -3.92
CA HIS A 369 -14.66 -18.76 -4.73
C HIS A 369 -13.27 -19.36 -4.49
N GLU A 370 -13.15 -20.66 -4.73
CA GLU A 370 -11.88 -21.38 -4.70
C GLU A 370 -11.62 -21.99 -6.06
N ARG A 371 -10.42 -21.76 -6.62
CA ARG A 371 -9.97 -22.39 -7.85
C ARG A 371 -8.47 -22.62 -7.82
N ASP A 372 -8.02 -23.80 -8.24
CA ASP A 372 -6.60 -24.18 -8.30
C ASP A 372 -5.81 -23.97 -7.01
N ALA A 373 -6.46 -24.24 -5.87
CA ALA A 373 -5.95 -23.99 -4.52
C ALA A 373 -5.61 -22.52 -4.25
N CYS A 374 -6.29 -21.61 -4.94
CA CYS A 374 -6.27 -20.17 -4.68
C CYS A 374 -7.66 -19.75 -4.21
N TYR A 375 -7.71 -18.90 -3.17
CA TYR A 375 -8.93 -18.18 -2.87
C TYR A 375 -9.05 -16.97 -3.78
N LEU A 376 -10.28 -16.71 -4.20
CA LEU A 376 -10.68 -15.62 -5.07
C LEU A 376 -11.87 -14.95 -4.41
N SER A 377 -11.82 -13.64 -4.26
CA SER A 377 -12.96 -12.92 -3.72
C SER A 377 -13.06 -11.49 -4.22
N VAL A 378 -14.29 -11.00 -4.28
CA VAL A 378 -14.58 -9.61 -4.58
C VAL A 378 -15.52 -9.05 -3.51
N LEU A 379 -15.07 -7.96 -2.90
CA LEU A 379 -15.87 -7.16 -1.98
C LEU A 379 -16.62 -6.12 -2.78
N THR A 380 -17.93 -6.02 -2.58
CA THR A 380 -18.81 -5.13 -3.33
C THR A 380 -19.82 -4.46 -2.40
N GLN A 381 -20.44 -3.38 -2.90
CA GLN A 381 -21.61 -2.76 -2.28
C GLN A 381 -22.63 -2.40 -3.36
N VAL A 382 -23.90 -2.37 -2.97
CA VAL A 382 -25.00 -1.96 -3.85
C VAL A 382 -24.84 -0.48 -4.20
N HIS A 383 -24.86 -0.16 -5.49
CA HIS A 383 -24.79 1.19 -6.01
C HIS A 383 -25.79 1.36 -7.17
N GLY A 384 -26.93 1.98 -6.86
CA GLY A 384 -28.07 1.96 -7.77
C GLY A 384 -28.60 0.53 -7.91
N ASP A 385 -28.78 0.07 -9.14
CA ASP A 385 -29.33 -1.25 -9.43
C ASP A 385 -28.26 -2.36 -9.54
N ALA A 386 -26.97 -2.02 -9.39
CA ALA A 386 -25.87 -2.95 -9.58
C ALA A 386 -24.91 -2.99 -8.38
N ASN A 387 -24.14 -4.07 -8.28
CA ASN A 387 -23.06 -4.19 -7.30
C ASN A 387 -21.78 -3.56 -7.85
N ARG A 388 -21.23 -2.58 -7.13
CA ARG A 388 -19.94 -1.96 -7.47
C ARG A 388 -18.81 -2.64 -6.68
N PRO A 389 -17.74 -3.12 -7.33
CA PRO A 389 -16.56 -3.65 -6.64
C PRO A 389 -15.83 -2.58 -5.83
N VAL A 390 -15.50 -2.89 -4.59
CA VAL A 390 -14.66 -2.07 -3.68
C VAL A 390 -13.20 -2.56 -3.71
N ALA A 391 -13.01 -3.88 -3.75
CA ALA A 391 -11.70 -4.50 -3.86
C ALA A 391 -11.79 -5.97 -4.33
N TYR A 392 -10.81 -6.38 -5.14
CA TYR A 392 -10.53 -7.78 -5.44
C TYR A 392 -9.43 -8.33 -4.52
N PHE A 393 -9.59 -9.57 -4.09
CA PHE A 393 -8.60 -10.29 -3.30
C PHE A 393 -8.37 -11.67 -3.88
N SER A 394 -7.10 -12.06 -3.94
CA SER A 394 -6.73 -13.42 -4.25
C SER A 394 -5.39 -13.76 -3.60
N ALA A 395 -5.24 -14.99 -3.15
CA ALA A 395 -3.93 -15.59 -2.86
C ALA A 395 -3.99 -17.10 -2.95
N THR A 396 -2.82 -17.72 -3.11
CA THR A 396 -2.68 -19.17 -2.97
C THR A 396 -2.94 -19.57 -1.52
N LEU A 397 -3.73 -20.63 -1.32
CA LEU A 397 -3.90 -21.25 -0.02
C LEU A 397 -2.57 -21.83 0.47
N ASP A 398 -2.40 -21.90 1.79
CA ASP A 398 -1.21 -22.54 2.35
C ASP A 398 -1.14 -24.02 1.95
N PRO A 399 0.05 -24.65 1.90
CA PRO A 399 0.20 -26.01 1.37
C PRO A 399 -0.72 -27.06 2.00
N VAL A 400 -1.05 -26.90 3.28
CA VAL A 400 -1.95 -27.83 3.98
C VAL A 400 -3.39 -27.58 3.58
N ALA A 401 -3.82 -26.31 3.51
CA ALA A 401 -5.15 -25.98 3.03
C ALA A 401 -5.33 -26.34 1.54
N ALA A 402 -4.30 -26.17 0.72
CA ALA A 402 -4.31 -26.52 -0.70
C ALA A 402 -4.52 -28.03 -0.94
N ALA A 403 -4.08 -28.87 -0.01
CA ALA A 403 -4.23 -30.33 -0.06
C ALA A 403 -5.59 -30.83 0.43
N LEU A 404 -6.47 -29.95 0.92
CA LEU A 404 -7.81 -30.34 1.36
C LEU A 404 -8.73 -30.68 0.16
N PRO A 405 -9.77 -31.48 0.37
CA PRO A 405 -10.88 -31.62 -0.57
C PRO A 405 -11.50 -30.27 -0.95
N GLY A 406 -12.04 -30.15 -2.18
CA GLY A 406 -12.53 -28.87 -2.73
C GLY A 406 -13.49 -28.10 -1.80
N CYS A 407 -14.50 -28.78 -1.24
CA CYS A 407 -15.43 -28.17 -0.29
C CYS A 407 -14.73 -27.62 0.98
N LEU A 408 -13.71 -28.30 1.48
CA LEU A 408 -12.92 -27.85 2.64
C LEU A 408 -11.92 -26.75 2.27
N ARG A 409 -11.45 -26.71 1.01
CA ARG A 409 -10.69 -25.56 0.50
C ARG A 409 -11.57 -24.32 0.41
N ALA A 410 -12.85 -24.45 0.10
CA ALA A 410 -13.80 -23.34 0.12
C ALA A 410 -13.95 -22.73 1.52
N VAL A 411 -13.98 -23.55 2.58
CA VAL A 411 -13.96 -23.06 3.98
C VAL A 411 -12.68 -22.26 4.25
N ALA A 412 -11.51 -22.80 3.85
CA ALA A 412 -10.24 -22.10 4.00
C ALA A 412 -10.21 -20.79 3.20
N ALA A 413 -10.77 -20.79 1.99
CA ALA A 413 -10.88 -19.61 1.13
C ALA A 413 -11.71 -18.51 1.79
N VAL A 414 -12.90 -18.83 2.32
CA VAL A 414 -13.73 -17.87 3.05
C VAL A 414 -13.01 -17.28 4.25
N GLY A 415 -12.35 -18.13 5.06
CA GLY A 415 -11.59 -17.66 6.23
C GLY A 415 -10.48 -16.67 5.85
N GLN A 416 -9.75 -16.95 4.76
CA GLN A 416 -8.70 -16.03 4.27
C GLN A 416 -9.29 -14.74 3.68
N SER A 417 -10.36 -14.83 2.89
CA SER A 417 -11.04 -13.67 2.32
C SER A 417 -11.58 -12.72 3.40
N LEU A 418 -12.16 -13.25 4.48
CA LEU A 418 -12.61 -12.47 5.62
C LEU A 418 -11.46 -11.73 6.31
N SER A 419 -10.34 -12.41 6.57
CA SER A 419 -9.17 -11.76 7.16
C SER A 419 -8.58 -10.66 6.26
N GLN A 420 -8.70 -10.75 4.93
CA GLN A 420 -8.23 -9.70 4.03
C GLN A 420 -9.17 -8.49 3.98
N CYS A 421 -10.48 -8.70 4.05
CA CYS A 421 -11.45 -7.62 3.95
C CYS A 421 -11.77 -6.93 5.29
N GLU A 422 -11.39 -7.54 6.42
CA GLU A 422 -11.61 -7.02 7.78
C GLU A 422 -11.21 -5.54 7.94
N GLY A 423 -10.01 -5.17 7.44
CA GLY A 423 -9.51 -3.79 7.50
C GLY A 423 -10.29 -2.77 6.65
N ILE A 424 -11.12 -3.24 5.71
CA ILE A 424 -12.02 -2.39 4.91
C ILE A 424 -13.41 -2.32 5.55
N VAL A 425 -13.94 -3.48 5.94
CA VAL A 425 -15.31 -3.64 6.46
C VAL A 425 -15.45 -3.09 7.87
N MET A 426 -14.40 -3.13 8.70
CA MET A 426 -14.36 -2.53 10.05
C MET A 426 -15.53 -2.94 10.97
N GLY A 427 -16.03 -4.17 10.85
CA GLY A 427 -17.13 -4.69 11.68
C GLY A 427 -18.53 -4.30 11.23
N TYR A 428 -18.68 -3.57 10.12
CA TYR A 428 -19.99 -3.28 9.53
C TYR A 428 -20.64 -4.55 8.94
N PRO A 429 -21.98 -4.54 8.69
CA PRO A 429 -22.69 -5.71 8.19
C PRO A 429 -22.09 -6.24 6.87
N LEU A 430 -21.80 -7.54 6.84
CA LEU A 430 -21.17 -8.23 5.73
C LEU A 430 -21.92 -9.51 5.41
N THR A 431 -22.38 -9.66 4.17
CA THR A 431 -22.90 -10.93 3.66
C THR A 431 -21.85 -11.62 2.81
N VAL A 432 -21.47 -12.84 3.18
CA VAL A 432 -20.53 -13.67 2.43
C VAL A 432 -21.30 -14.65 1.57
N LEU A 433 -21.05 -14.61 0.27
CA LEU A 433 -21.68 -15.42 -0.76
C LEU A 433 -20.67 -16.44 -1.29
N VAL A 434 -20.95 -17.73 -1.10
CA VAL A 434 -20.06 -18.84 -1.44
C VAL A 434 -20.86 -20.00 -2.03
N PRO A 435 -20.37 -20.72 -3.06
CA PRO A 435 -21.12 -21.82 -3.68
C PRO A 435 -21.23 -23.10 -2.82
N HIS A 436 -20.48 -23.17 -1.72
CA HIS A 436 -20.43 -24.32 -0.81
C HIS A 436 -21.13 -24.03 0.52
N SER A 437 -21.70 -25.05 1.15
CA SER A 437 -22.37 -24.95 2.46
C SER A 437 -21.37 -24.85 3.62
N VAL A 438 -20.61 -23.75 3.68
CA VAL A 438 -19.50 -23.54 4.63
C VAL A 438 -19.93 -23.64 6.09
N GLU A 439 -21.09 -23.12 6.46
CA GLU A 439 -21.62 -23.21 7.82
C GLU A 439 -21.82 -24.66 8.26
N ILE A 440 -22.45 -25.47 7.41
CA ILE A 440 -22.70 -26.89 7.69
C ILE A 440 -21.38 -27.66 7.78
N LEU A 441 -20.41 -27.34 6.90
CA LEU A 441 -19.06 -27.91 6.87
C LEU A 441 -18.17 -27.48 8.06
N LEU A 442 -18.57 -26.49 8.85
CA LEU A 442 -17.87 -26.16 10.10
C LEU A 442 -18.51 -26.87 11.28
N ILE A 443 -19.85 -26.93 11.32
CA ILE A 443 -20.60 -27.46 12.46
C ILE A 443 -20.61 -29.00 12.49
N ARG A 444 -20.82 -29.66 11.34
CA ARG A 444 -21.06 -31.12 11.31
C ARG A 444 -19.80 -31.96 11.22
N THR A 445 -18.76 -31.42 10.62
CA THR A 445 -17.65 -32.21 10.12
C THR A 445 -16.62 -32.44 11.23
N LYS A 446 -16.71 -33.58 11.90
CA LYS A 446 -15.58 -34.20 12.62
C LYS A 446 -14.53 -34.69 11.59
N THR A 447 -13.95 -33.78 10.80
CA THR A 447 -13.07 -34.16 9.69
C THR A 447 -11.70 -34.56 10.18
N GLN A 448 -11.22 -35.73 9.77
CA GLN A 448 -9.80 -36.12 9.89
C GLN A 448 -8.87 -35.18 9.09
N HIS A 449 -9.42 -34.43 8.12
CA HIS A 449 -8.66 -33.57 7.22
C HIS A 449 -8.21 -32.22 7.82
N MET A 450 -8.84 -31.75 8.89
CA MET A 450 -8.47 -30.49 9.56
C MET A 450 -8.05 -30.73 11.01
N THR A 451 -6.97 -30.09 11.44
CA THR A 451 -6.59 -30.08 12.86
C THR A 451 -7.56 -29.22 13.67
N ASN A 452 -7.78 -29.56 14.93
CA ASN A 452 -8.65 -28.78 15.84
C ASN A 452 -8.25 -27.30 15.85
N ALA A 453 -6.95 -26.99 15.86
CA ALA A 453 -6.46 -25.60 15.82
C ALA A 453 -6.92 -24.83 14.56
N ARG A 454 -6.96 -25.48 13.38
CA ARG A 454 -7.46 -24.86 12.15
C ARG A 454 -8.97 -24.72 12.15
N LEU A 455 -9.68 -25.74 12.62
CA LEU A 455 -11.12 -25.73 12.71
C LEU A 455 -11.59 -24.60 13.65
N THR A 456 -11.05 -24.53 14.87
CA THR A 456 -11.31 -23.43 15.81
C THR A 456 -10.95 -22.07 15.23
N LYS A 457 -9.84 -21.96 14.47
CA LYS A 457 -9.50 -20.71 13.78
C LYS A 457 -10.58 -20.30 12.79
N TYR A 458 -11.07 -21.21 11.95
CA TYR A 458 -12.10 -20.89 10.96
C TYR A 458 -13.46 -20.64 11.61
N GLU A 459 -13.84 -21.42 12.62
CA GLU A 459 -15.04 -21.15 13.42
C GLU A 459 -15.00 -19.75 14.04
N THR A 460 -13.87 -19.36 14.64
CA THR A 460 -13.72 -18.04 15.27
C THR A 460 -13.85 -16.92 14.24
N ILE A 461 -13.22 -17.05 13.07
CA ILE A 461 -13.25 -16.01 12.02
C ILE A 461 -14.64 -15.94 11.36
N ILE A 462 -15.22 -17.09 11.03
CA ILE A 462 -16.41 -17.20 10.18
C ILE A 462 -17.69 -17.12 11.00
N LEU A 463 -17.80 -17.89 12.09
CA LEU A 463 -19.01 -17.97 12.93
C LEU A 463 -18.92 -17.06 14.16
N GLY A 464 -17.72 -16.70 14.60
CA GLY A 464 -17.52 -15.82 15.76
C GLY A 464 -17.75 -14.33 15.47
N SER A 465 -17.84 -13.93 14.19
CA SER A 465 -18.03 -12.54 13.78
C SER A 465 -19.53 -12.21 13.69
N PRO A 466 -20.09 -11.39 14.60
CA PRO A 466 -21.54 -11.14 14.66
C PRO A 466 -22.08 -10.33 13.48
N ASN A 467 -21.20 -9.62 12.78
CA ASN A 467 -21.53 -8.82 11.61
C ASN A 467 -21.50 -9.61 10.29
N VAL A 468 -21.16 -10.91 10.33
CA VAL A 468 -21.01 -11.76 9.15
C VAL A 468 -22.22 -12.68 8.99
N ILE A 469 -22.84 -12.64 7.82
CA ILE A 469 -23.95 -13.53 7.42
C ILE A 469 -23.47 -14.38 6.24
N LEU A 470 -23.50 -15.70 6.39
CA LEU A 470 -23.20 -16.62 5.29
C LEU A 470 -24.45 -16.88 4.45
N LYS A 471 -24.30 -16.84 3.13
CA LYS A 471 -25.32 -17.24 2.16
C LYS A 471 -24.71 -18.08 1.06
N ARG A 472 -25.47 -19.05 0.57
CA ARG A 472 -25.06 -19.87 -0.59
C ARG A 472 -25.45 -19.17 -1.89
N CYS A 473 -24.60 -19.22 -2.92
CA CYS A 473 -24.89 -18.66 -4.24
C CYS A 473 -24.55 -19.64 -5.36
N THR A 474 -25.36 -19.71 -6.43
CA THR A 474 -25.28 -20.80 -7.42
C THR A 474 -24.31 -20.55 -8.58
N VAL A 475 -24.01 -19.32 -8.98
CA VAL A 475 -23.02 -19.07 -10.06
C VAL A 475 -22.30 -17.73 -9.88
N LEU A 476 -20.98 -17.74 -9.89
CA LEU A 476 -20.12 -16.55 -10.01
C LEU A 476 -19.55 -16.50 -11.42
N ASN A 477 -19.68 -15.37 -12.10
CA ASN A 477 -19.02 -15.11 -13.37
C ASN A 477 -17.49 -15.24 -13.18
N PRO A 478 -16.81 -16.15 -13.89
CA PRO A 478 -15.37 -16.39 -13.68
C PRO A 478 -14.47 -15.17 -13.96
N ALA A 479 -14.94 -14.22 -14.77
CA ALA A 479 -14.18 -13.03 -15.16
C ALA A 479 -14.33 -11.89 -14.15
N THR A 480 -15.53 -11.69 -13.60
CA THR A 480 -15.83 -10.58 -12.68
C THR A 480 -15.93 -11.01 -11.21
N LEU A 481 -16.07 -12.31 -10.95
CA LEU A 481 -16.43 -12.91 -9.66
C LEU A 481 -17.77 -12.37 -9.10
N LEU A 482 -18.62 -11.82 -9.97
CA LEU A 482 -19.96 -11.33 -9.62
C LEU A 482 -21.02 -12.34 -10.10
N PRO A 483 -22.21 -12.40 -9.48
CA PRO A 483 -23.32 -13.18 -10.00
C PRO A 483 -23.74 -12.66 -11.39
N ASN A 484 -24.25 -13.54 -12.24
CA ASN A 484 -24.79 -13.14 -13.54
C ASN A 484 -26.05 -12.27 -13.34
N GLU A 485 -26.28 -11.29 -14.23
CA GLU A 485 -27.38 -10.31 -14.11
C GLU A 485 -28.80 -10.92 -14.07
N ASN A 486 -28.94 -12.22 -14.33
CA ASN A 486 -30.22 -12.95 -14.34
C ASN A 486 -30.37 -13.97 -13.20
N THR A 487 -29.39 -14.13 -12.30
CA THR A 487 -29.56 -14.98 -11.10
C THR A 487 -30.09 -14.12 -9.96
N GLU A 488 -31.41 -13.99 -9.86
CA GLU A 488 -32.04 -13.65 -8.59
C GLU A 488 -31.50 -14.63 -7.53
N ILE A 489 -31.09 -14.11 -6.36
CA ILE A 489 -30.75 -14.93 -5.20
C ILE A 489 -32.04 -15.61 -4.74
N LYS A 490 -32.43 -16.69 -5.41
CA LYS A 490 -33.58 -17.52 -5.06
C LYS A 490 -33.06 -18.66 -4.21
N ASP A 491 -33.52 -18.71 -2.97
CA ASP A 491 -33.38 -19.89 -2.13
C ASP A 491 -34.11 -21.06 -2.84
N GLY A 492 -33.36 -22.00 -3.43
CA GLY A 492 -33.94 -23.22 -4.01
C GLY A 492 -33.44 -23.71 -5.37
N GLU A 493 -32.41 -23.12 -5.98
CA GLU A 493 -31.78 -23.71 -7.17
C GLU A 493 -30.94 -24.96 -6.84
N GLU A 494 -30.90 -25.92 -7.77
CA GLU A 494 -30.06 -27.13 -7.68
C GLU A 494 -28.58 -26.74 -7.62
N PHE A 495 -27.93 -27.00 -6.49
CA PHE A 495 -26.51 -26.76 -6.33
C PHE A 495 -25.70 -27.86 -7.03
N GLU A 496 -24.53 -27.54 -7.59
CA GLU A 496 -23.68 -28.48 -8.36
C GLU A 496 -23.37 -29.79 -7.64
N HIS A 497 -23.34 -29.79 -6.30
CA HIS A 497 -23.12 -30.99 -5.47
C HIS A 497 -23.58 -30.77 -4.02
N ASP A 498 -23.77 -31.88 -3.28
CA ASP A 498 -23.84 -31.87 -1.83
C ASP A 498 -22.42 -31.89 -1.24
N CYS A 499 -22.08 -30.83 -0.50
CA CYS A 499 -20.77 -30.70 0.11
C CYS A 499 -20.51 -31.78 1.18
N LEU A 500 -21.53 -32.27 1.87
CA LEU A 500 -21.37 -33.32 2.88
C LEU A 500 -20.99 -34.65 2.21
N GLU A 501 -21.76 -35.09 1.22
CA GLU A 501 -21.47 -36.32 0.47
C GLU A 501 -20.07 -36.30 -0.15
N VAL A 502 -19.68 -35.19 -0.79
CA VAL A 502 -18.35 -35.05 -1.41
C VAL A 502 -17.23 -35.16 -0.37
N THR A 503 -17.40 -34.56 0.80
CA THR A 503 -16.39 -34.64 1.87
C THR A 503 -16.32 -36.03 2.49
N GLU A 504 -17.46 -36.70 2.68
CA GLU A 504 -17.50 -38.10 3.16
C GLU A 504 -16.85 -39.06 2.16
N LEU A 505 -17.10 -38.90 0.85
CA LEU A 505 -16.42 -39.70 -0.19
C LEU A 505 -14.89 -39.53 -0.15
N CYS A 506 -14.40 -38.32 0.13
CA CYS A 506 -12.96 -38.06 0.29
C CYS A 506 -12.37 -38.66 1.58
N THR A 507 -13.20 -38.97 2.58
CA THR A 507 -12.78 -39.68 3.80
C THR A 507 -12.80 -41.20 3.64
N LYS A 508 -13.42 -41.74 2.58
CA LYS A 508 -13.44 -43.19 2.35
C LYS A 508 -12.04 -43.67 1.97
N PRO A 509 -11.47 -44.65 2.68
CA PRO A 509 -10.14 -45.17 2.36
C PRO A 509 -10.08 -45.90 1.01
N ARG A 510 -11.22 -46.37 0.47
CA ARG A 510 -11.37 -46.88 -0.90
C ARG A 510 -12.77 -46.57 -1.49
N PRO A 511 -12.91 -46.42 -2.83
CA PRO A 511 -14.19 -46.04 -3.48
C PRO A 511 -15.28 -47.11 -3.44
N ASP A 512 -14.89 -48.37 -3.23
CA ASP A 512 -15.72 -49.59 -3.26
C ASP A 512 -16.38 -49.92 -1.92
N ILE A 513 -16.15 -49.12 -0.88
CA ILE A 513 -16.69 -49.35 0.45
C ILE A 513 -18.02 -48.60 0.60
N GLU A 514 -19.12 -49.35 0.65
CA GLU A 514 -20.47 -48.87 0.98
C GLU A 514 -20.87 -49.35 2.37
N ASP A 515 -21.46 -48.46 3.17
CA ASP A 515 -21.98 -48.80 4.50
C ASP A 515 -23.36 -49.47 4.35
N THR A 516 -23.46 -50.74 4.74
CA THR A 516 -24.77 -51.42 4.86
C THR A 516 -25.23 -51.43 6.31
N GLN A 517 -26.41 -50.88 6.57
CA GLN A 517 -26.98 -50.85 7.91
C GLN A 517 -27.37 -52.26 8.36
N LEU A 518 -26.72 -52.75 9.42
CA LEU A 518 -27.01 -54.06 10.01
C LEU A 518 -28.32 -54.01 10.81
N LYS A 519 -29.16 -55.04 10.63
CA LYS A 519 -30.50 -55.15 11.24
C LYS A 519 -30.50 -55.33 12.76
N GLU A 520 -29.35 -55.49 13.41
CA GLU A 520 -29.24 -55.58 14.86
C GLU A 520 -28.15 -54.63 15.39
N ASN A 521 -28.62 -53.70 16.22
CA ASN A 521 -27.93 -52.51 16.70
C ASN A 521 -26.69 -52.83 17.55
N TRP A 522 -25.45 -52.85 17.02
CA TRP A 522 -24.25 -52.30 17.72
C TRP A 522 -22.89 -52.40 16.99
N ALA A 523 -22.78 -52.85 15.72
CA ALA A 523 -21.50 -52.78 15.00
C ALA A 523 -21.65 -52.74 13.47
N THR A 524 -20.75 -52.03 12.78
CA THR A 524 -20.60 -51.99 11.31
C THR A 524 -19.60 -53.07 10.87
N LYS A 525 -19.95 -53.87 9.85
CA LYS A 525 -19.06 -54.92 9.30
C LYS A 525 -18.55 -54.46 7.94
N PHE A 526 -17.24 -54.26 7.82
CA PHE A 526 -16.60 -53.97 6.54
C PHE A 526 -16.51 -55.25 5.70
N HIS A 527 -17.06 -55.24 4.49
CA HIS A 527 -16.82 -56.28 3.49
C HIS A 527 -15.65 -55.85 2.59
N PHE A 528 -14.75 -56.79 2.31
CA PHE A 528 -13.51 -56.58 1.54
C PHE A 528 -13.70 -56.71 0.04
#